data_AF-A0A9P9HB19-F1
#
_entry.id   AF-A0A9P9HB19-F1
#
_cell.length_a   1.000
_cell.length_b   1.000
_cell.length_c   1.000
_cell.angle_alpha   90.00
_cell.angle_beta   90.00
_cell.angle_gamma   90.00
#
_symmetry.space_group_name_H-M   'P 1'
#
loop_
_entity.id
_entity.type
_entity.pdbx_description
1 polymer ?
#
loop_
_entity_poly.entity_id
_entity_poly.type
_entity_poly.pdbx_seq_one_letter_code
_entity_poly.pdbx_strand_id
1 'polypeptide(L)'
;LDFVQLSTACVEGDLPTVESVVTSQTRTPAFLHEGLVNALGSGNVDVARYLLDSGAPITKRTPTWALEAPKDQQMPLFELFLQHGWAVNTPGFYGSVLLPSVIRAGNDALLDWFLENSVDPNLDKHENRDRYGGPETSSCEALETAAVMGTVETVQMLLNAGAKIANGAPLYKQARPHGPG
;
A
#
# COMPACT_ATOMS: atom_id res chain seq x y z
N LEU A 1 20.27 -10.99 -21.21
CA LEU A 1 20.79 -11.80 -20.08
C LEU A 1 20.57 -11.06 -18.76
N ASP A 2 21.05 -9.81 -18.67
CA ASP A 2 21.00 -8.97 -17.46
C ASP A 2 19.61 -8.81 -16.85
N PHE A 3 18.58 -8.72 -17.67
CA PHE A 3 17.21 -8.54 -17.19
C PHE A 3 16.72 -9.75 -16.38
N VAL A 4 16.90 -10.96 -16.93
CA VAL A 4 16.53 -12.21 -16.25
C VAL A 4 17.40 -12.40 -15.02
N GLN A 5 18.70 -12.11 -15.13
CA GLN A 5 19.63 -12.21 -14.01
C GLN A 5 19.26 -11.27 -12.86
N LEU A 6 18.92 -10.01 -13.15
CA LEU A 6 18.44 -9.07 -12.14
C LEU A 6 17.14 -9.57 -11.50
N SER A 7 16.17 -9.98 -12.32
CA SER A 7 14.87 -10.44 -11.82
C SER A 7 15.04 -11.61 -10.85
N THR A 8 15.85 -12.62 -11.21
CA THR A 8 16.14 -13.76 -10.34
C THR A 8 16.88 -13.32 -9.07
N ALA A 9 17.92 -12.50 -9.19
CA ALA A 9 18.68 -12.02 -8.02
C ALA A 9 17.79 -11.19 -7.06
N CYS A 10 16.88 -10.38 -7.60
CA CYS A 10 15.92 -9.62 -6.79
C CYS A 10 14.92 -10.52 -6.06
N VAL A 11 14.47 -11.61 -6.68
CA VAL A 11 13.57 -12.59 -6.05
C VAL A 11 14.29 -13.42 -4.98
N GLU A 12 15.55 -13.79 -5.24
CA GLU A 12 16.37 -14.62 -4.34
C GLU A 12 17.04 -13.82 -3.22
N GLY A 13 17.08 -12.49 -3.32
CA GLY A 13 17.74 -11.63 -2.34
C GLY A 13 19.26 -11.56 -2.50
N ASP A 14 19.78 -11.93 -3.68
CA ASP A 14 21.22 -11.89 -3.99
C ASP A 14 21.68 -10.46 -4.27
N LEU A 15 21.89 -9.70 -3.19
CA LEU A 15 22.37 -8.32 -3.23
C LEU A 15 23.68 -8.17 -4.03
N PRO A 16 24.73 -9.00 -3.83
CA PRO A 16 25.96 -8.91 -4.64
C PRO A 16 25.72 -8.99 -6.15
N THR A 17 24.84 -9.88 -6.61
CA THR A 17 24.49 -9.96 -8.03
C THR A 17 23.70 -8.74 -8.49
N VAL A 18 22.75 -8.24 -7.67
CA VAL A 18 22.01 -7.01 -7.97
C VAL A 18 22.97 -5.81 -8.11
N GLU A 19 23.88 -5.62 -7.16
CA GLU A 19 24.88 -4.56 -7.18
C GLU A 19 25.74 -4.62 -8.44
N SER A 20 26.24 -5.81 -8.78
CA SER A 20 27.04 -6.06 -10.00
C SER A 20 26.26 -5.70 -11.27
N VAL A 21 25.01 -6.16 -11.39
CA VAL A 21 24.17 -5.86 -12.57
C VAL A 21 23.84 -4.37 -12.64
N VAL A 22 23.50 -3.72 -11.53
CA VAL A 22 23.13 -2.29 -11.50
C VAL A 22 24.34 -1.39 -11.79
N THR A 23 25.53 -1.71 -11.28
CA THR A 23 26.74 -0.90 -11.48
C THR A 23 27.43 -1.12 -12.82
N SER A 24 27.21 -2.28 -13.46
CA SER A 24 27.86 -2.61 -14.74
C SER A 24 27.54 -1.65 -15.88
N GLN A 25 26.36 -0.99 -15.86
CA GLN A 25 25.89 -0.09 -16.91
C GLN A 25 24.91 0.93 -16.32
N THR A 26 24.76 2.09 -16.94
CA THR A 26 23.71 3.04 -16.57
C THR A 26 22.33 2.41 -16.78
N ARG A 27 21.59 2.23 -15.67
CA ARG A 27 20.24 1.65 -15.69
C ARG A 27 19.17 2.74 -15.72
N THR A 28 18.06 2.46 -16.40
CA THR A 28 16.92 3.38 -16.41
C THR A 28 16.11 3.25 -15.12
N PRO A 29 15.40 4.30 -14.68
CA PRO A 29 14.51 4.21 -13.53
C PRO A 29 13.46 3.09 -13.65
N ALA A 30 12.98 2.82 -14.87
CA ALA A 30 12.06 1.71 -15.14
C ALA A 30 12.71 0.34 -14.90
N PHE A 31 13.96 0.16 -15.32
CA PHE A 31 14.70 -1.09 -15.08
C PHE A 31 14.90 -1.35 -13.58
N LEU A 32 15.25 -0.30 -12.83
CA LEU A 32 15.39 -0.41 -11.37
C LEU A 32 14.03 -0.64 -10.68
N HIS A 33 12.96 0.00 -11.17
CA HIS A 33 11.59 -0.23 -10.66
C HIS A 33 11.15 -1.68 -10.84
N GLU A 34 11.48 -2.30 -11.95
CA GLU A 34 11.14 -3.71 -12.20
C GLU A 34 11.90 -4.66 -11.27
N GLY A 35 13.19 -4.40 -11.03
CA GLY A 35 13.93 -5.08 -9.97
C GLY A 35 13.30 -4.88 -8.59
N LEU A 36 12.83 -3.67 -8.30
CA LEU A 36 12.21 -3.32 -7.03
C LEU A 36 10.92 -4.11 -6.83
N VAL A 37 10.03 -4.18 -7.83
CA VAL A 37 8.78 -4.96 -7.75
C VAL A 37 9.05 -6.43 -7.38
N ASN A 38 10.06 -7.04 -8.00
CA ASN A 38 10.46 -8.41 -7.70
C ASN A 38 10.98 -8.57 -6.26
N ALA A 39 11.83 -7.64 -5.79
CA ALA A 39 12.33 -7.66 -4.42
C ALA A 39 11.22 -7.46 -3.38
N LEU A 40 10.25 -6.59 -3.67
CA LEU A 40 9.10 -6.33 -2.80
C LEU A 40 8.22 -7.56 -2.63
N GLY A 41 7.82 -8.23 -3.72
CA GLY A 41 6.98 -9.43 -3.64
C GLY A 41 7.64 -10.57 -2.87
N SER A 42 8.96 -10.66 -2.91
CA SER A 42 9.74 -11.65 -2.15
C SER A 42 10.10 -11.21 -0.73
N GLY A 43 9.85 -9.96 -0.33
CA GLY A 43 10.22 -9.44 0.99
C GLY A 43 11.72 -9.16 1.17
N ASN A 44 12.49 -9.00 0.10
CA ASN A 44 13.94 -8.78 0.17
C ASN A 44 14.27 -7.31 0.46
N VAL A 45 14.21 -6.94 1.74
CA VAL A 45 14.35 -5.55 2.23
C VAL A 45 15.69 -4.92 1.82
N ASP A 46 16.80 -5.66 1.92
CA ASP A 46 18.13 -5.13 1.59
C ASP A 46 18.28 -4.82 0.10
N VAL A 47 17.75 -5.70 -0.76
CA VAL A 47 17.71 -5.47 -2.21
C VAL A 47 16.79 -4.30 -2.55
N ALA A 48 15.61 -4.23 -1.91
CA ALA A 48 14.69 -3.11 -2.11
C ALA A 48 15.34 -1.78 -1.73
N ARG A 49 16.09 -1.74 -0.61
CA ARG A 49 16.83 -0.54 -0.16
C ARG A 49 17.85 -0.12 -1.19
N TYR A 50 18.71 -1.05 -1.62
CA TYR A 50 19.73 -0.75 -2.62
C TYR A 50 19.13 -0.21 -3.93
N LEU A 51 18.02 -0.77 -4.38
CA LEU A 51 17.35 -0.32 -5.61
C LEU A 51 16.75 1.09 -5.45
N LEU A 52 16.16 1.40 -4.30
CA LEU A 52 15.66 2.75 -4.00
C LEU A 52 16.80 3.77 -3.87
N ASP A 53 17.89 3.41 -3.20
CA ASP A 53 19.13 4.22 -3.12
C ASP A 53 19.73 4.47 -4.52
N SER A 54 19.59 3.49 -5.42
CA SER A 54 20.01 3.58 -6.83
C SER A 54 19.04 4.40 -7.70
N GLY A 55 17.93 4.90 -7.15
CA GLY A 55 16.97 5.75 -7.85
C GLY A 55 15.75 5.03 -8.44
N ALA A 56 15.42 3.82 -7.98
CA ALA A 56 14.15 3.19 -8.31
C ALA A 56 12.97 4.08 -7.83
N PRO A 57 11.99 4.42 -8.71
CA PRO A 57 10.87 5.25 -8.32
C PRO A 57 9.83 4.50 -7.49
N ILE A 58 9.30 5.13 -6.43
CA ILE A 58 8.09 4.66 -5.74
C ILE A 58 6.87 5.16 -6.52
N THR A 59 6.37 4.34 -7.44
CA THR A 59 5.14 4.63 -8.19
C THR A 59 3.88 4.41 -7.35
N LYS A 60 2.73 4.91 -7.82
CA LYS A 60 1.39 4.74 -7.20
C LYS A 60 0.99 3.30 -6.87
N ARG A 61 1.58 2.30 -7.54
CA ARG A 61 1.29 0.87 -7.32
C ARG A 61 2.36 0.18 -6.46
N THR A 62 3.50 0.83 -6.23
CA THR A 62 4.63 0.29 -5.44
C THR A 62 4.23 -0.19 -4.05
N PRO A 63 3.46 0.60 -3.28
CA PRO A 63 2.96 0.16 -1.97
C PRO A 63 2.13 -1.13 -2.01
N THR A 64 1.40 -1.38 -3.10
CA THR A 64 0.56 -2.58 -3.22
C THR A 64 1.38 -3.85 -3.38
N TRP A 65 2.51 -3.81 -4.11
CA TRP A 65 3.39 -4.99 -4.23
C TRP A 65 4.09 -5.32 -2.91
N ALA A 66 4.39 -4.34 -2.07
CA ALA A 66 4.92 -4.62 -0.73
C ALA A 66 3.93 -5.37 0.18
N LEU A 67 2.62 -5.27 -0.07
CA LEU A 67 1.61 -6.07 0.64
C LEU A 67 1.57 -7.54 0.19
N GLU A 68 2.21 -7.89 -0.93
CA GLU A 68 2.35 -9.28 -1.38
C GLU A 68 3.53 -9.99 -0.69
N ALA A 69 4.41 -9.23 -0.03
CA ALA A 69 5.55 -9.75 0.72
C ALA A 69 5.11 -10.63 1.91
N PRO A 70 5.99 -11.51 2.42
CA PRO A 70 5.81 -12.16 3.72
C PRO A 70 5.48 -11.14 4.82
N LYS A 71 4.52 -11.48 5.71
CA LYS A 71 3.94 -10.54 6.69
C LYS A 71 4.98 -9.87 7.59
N ASP A 72 6.03 -10.60 7.95
CA ASP A 72 7.17 -10.15 8.75
C ASP A 72 8.06 -9.11 8.03
N GLN A 73 8.03 -9.09 6.69
CA GLN A 73 8.80 -8.16 5.87
C GLN A 73 8.01 -6.94 5.43
N GLN A 74 6.67 -6.96 5.51
CA GLN A 74 5.83 -5.85 5.06
C GLN A 74 6.15 -4.53 5.77
N MET A 75 6.21 -4.53 7.11
CA MET A 75 6.48 -3.32 7.89
C MET A 75 7.87 -2.71 7.59
N PRO A 76 8.97 -3.48 7.59
CA PRO A 76 10.28 -2.98 7.12
C PRO A 76 10.26 -2.35 5.71
N LEU A 77 9.49 -2.93 4.77
CA LEU A 77 9.35 -2.37 3.42
C LEU A 77 8.61 -1.02 3.42
N PHE A 78 7.59 -0.86 4.26
CA PHE A 78 6.87 0.42 4.38
C PHE A 78 7.69 1.50 5.09
N GLU A 79 8.46 1.13 6.11
CA GLU A 79 9.43 2.03 6.74
C GLU A 79 10.48 2.52 5.73
N LEU A 80 10.96 1.62 4.89
CA LEU A 80 11.87 1.96 3.80
C LEU A 80 11.21 2.93 2.82
N PHE A 81 9.95 2.73 2.42
CA PHE A 81 9.26 3.70 1.55
C PHE A 81 9.17 5.10 2.17
N LEU A 82 8.87 5.21 3.47
CA LEU A 82 8.85 6.50 4.17
C LEU A 82 10.22 7.20 4.10
N GLN A 83 11.31 6.45 4.30
CA GLN A 83 12.68 6.96 4.19
C GLN A 83 12.99 7.53 2.79
N HIS A 84 12.34 6.98 1.75
CA HIS A 84 12.46 7.43 0.36
C HIS A 84 11.33 8.38 -0.08
N GLY A 85 10.65 9.04 0.86
CA GLY A 85 9.72 10.13 0.57
C GLY A 85 8.32 9.71 0.14
N TRP A 86 7.97 8.43 0.30
CA TRP A 86 6.56 8.02 0.21
C TRP A 86 5.77 8.59 1.40
N ALA A 87 4.53 8.99 1.15
CA ALA A 87 3.61 9.43 2.21
C ALA A 87 2.49 8.41 2.37
N VAL A 88 2.12 8.10 3.62
CA VAL A 88 1.13 7.07 3.97
C VAL A 88 -0.22 7.25 3.25
N ASN A 89 -0.67 8.49 3.10
CA ASN A 89 -1.94 8.83 2.46
C ASN A 89 -1.81 9.07 0.95
N THR A 90 -0.72 8.65 0.30
CA THR A 90 -0.54 8.81 -1.15
C THR A 90 -1.57 7.94 -1.89
N PRO A 91 -2.45 8.53 -2.71
CA PRO A 91 -3.43 7.76 -3.46
C PRO A 91 -2.76 6.94 -4.57
N GLY A 92 -3.21 5.71 -4.71
CA GLY A 92 -2.87 4.86 -5.83
C GLY A 92 -3.58 5.28 -7.13
N PHE A 93 -3.67 4.38 -8.10
CA PHE A 93 -4.41 4.65 -9.33
C PHE A 93 -5.91 4.77 -9.05
N TYR A 94 -6.61 5.68 -9.75
CA TYR A 94 -8.04 5.93 -9.54
C TYR A 94 -8.39 6.33 -8.10
N GLY A 95 -7.47 7.05 -7.43
CA GLY A 95 -7.66 7.45 -6.04
C GLY A 95 -7.61 6.30 -5.04
N SER A 96 -7.20 5.08 -5.44
CA SER A 96 -7.26 3.90 -4.57
C SER A 96 -6.50 4.13 -3.27
N VAL A 97 -7.16 3.86 -2.15
CA VAL A 97 -6.60 4.01 -0.82
C VAL A 97 -5.93 2.71 -0.39
N LEU A 98 -4.79 2.81 0.29
CA LEU A 98 -4.00 1.63 0.64
C LEU A 98 -4.58 0.87 1.84
N LEU A 99 -5.24 1.57 2.77
CA LEU A 99 -5.74 1.01 4.03
C LEU A 99 -6.70 -0.20 3.85
N PRO A 100 -7.68 -0.20 2.92
CA PRO A 100 -8.47 -1.40 2.64
C PRO A 100 -7.62 -2.61 2.21
N SER A 101 -6.52 -2.40 1.51
CA SER A 101 -5.61 -3.48 1.11
C SER A 101 -4.77 -3.99 2.28
N VAL A 102 -4.36 -3.11 3.21
CA VAL A 102 -3.70 -3.49 4.47
C VAL A 102 -4.62 -4.37 5.31
N ILE A 103 -5.90 -4.00 5.43
CA ILE A 103 -6.90 -4.79 6.15
C ILE A 103 -7.07 -6.18 5.50
N ARG A 104 -7.17 -6.24 4.16
CA ARG A 104 -7.27 -7.51 3.42
C ARG A 104 -6.04 -8.40 3.57
N ALA A 105 -4.85 -7.82 3.74
CA ALA A 105 -3.63 -8.58 4.00
C ALA A 105 -3.67 -9.29 5.38
N GLY A 106 -4.53 -8.81 6.30
CA GLY A 106 -4.74 -9.43 7.61
C GLY A 106 -3.49 -9.44 8.46
N ASN A 107 -2.69 -8.37 8.38
CA ASN A 107 -1.50 -8.16 9.19
C ASN A 107 -1.79 -7.06 10.20
N ASP A 108 -2.28 -7.44 11.38
CA ASP A 108 -2.74 -6.49 12.40
C ASP A 108 -1.61 -5.58 12.87
N ALA A 109 -0.38 -6.09 13.00
CA ALA A 109 0.78 -5.28 13.35
C ALA A 109 1.09 -4.21 12.29
N LEU A 110 0.91 -4.54 11.01
CA LEU A 110 1.04 -3.56 9.93
C LEU A 110 -0.10 -2.53 9.99
N LEU A 111 -1.33 -2.98 10.25
CA LEU A 111 -2.46 -2.07 10.41
C LEU A 111 -2.22 -1.09 11.56
N ASP A 112 -1.80 -1.55 12.73
CA ASP A 112 -1.45 -0.72 13.88
C ASP A 112 -0.39 0.32 13.50
N TRP A 113 0.69 -0.12 12.84
CA TRP A 113 1.74 0.78 12.38
C TRP A 113 1.20 1.86 11.42
N PHE A 114 0.28 1.51 10.51
CA PHE A 114 -0.36 2.47 9.62
C PHE A 114 -1.20 3.51 10.38
N LEU A 115 -1.94 3.07 11.41
CA LEU A 115 -2.73 3.94 12.28
C LEU A 115 -1.85 4.88 13.11
N GLU A 116 -0.75 4.38 13.65
CA GLU A 116 0.25 5.18 14.37
C GLU A 116 0.92 6.24 13.46
N ASN A 117 1.09 5.92 12.17
CA ASN A 117 1.63 6.84 11.17
C ASN A 117 0.57 7.74 10.52
N SER A 118 -0.55 8.00 11.21
CA SER A 118 -1.59 8.96 10.80
C SER A 118 -2.19 8.71 9.41
N VAL A 119 -2.38 7.43 9.05
CA VAL A 119 -3.26 7.09 7.91
C VAL A 119 -4.67 7.63 8.20
N ASP A 120 -5.31 8.26 7.22
CA ASP A 120 -6.70 8.70 7.38
C ASP A 120 -7.65 7.53 7.03
N PRO A 121 -8.38 6.98 8.02
CA PRO A 121 -9.24 5.82 7.80
C PRO A 121 -10.54 6.17 7.05
N ASN A 122 -10.77 7.45 6.75
CA ASN A 122 -11.94 7.93 6.02
C ASN A 122 -11.65 8.22 4.54
N LEU A 123 -10.42 7.98 4.07
CA LEU A 123 -10.10 8.11 2.66
C LEU A 123 -10.81 7.02 1.86
N ASP A 124 -11.30 7.42 0.70
CA ASP A 124 -12.03 6.60 -0.24
C ASP A 124 -11.44 6.73 -1.65
N LYS A 125 -11.63 5.69 -2.48
CA LYS A 125 -11.31 5.79 -3.90
C LYS A 125 -12.25 6.79 -4.56
N HIS A 126 -11.73 7.62 -5.46
CA HIS A 126 -12.59 8.49 -6.26
C HIS A 126 -13.45 7.61 -7.19
N GLU A 127 -14.78 7.79 -7.17
CA GLU A 127 -15.68 7.08 -8.10
C GLU A 127 -15.53 7.57 -9.56
N ASN A 128 -14.86 8.70 -9.77
CA ASN A 128 -14.69 9.28 -11.09
C ASN A 128 -13.55 8.59 -11.86
N ARG A 129 -13.79 8.30 -13.15
CA ARG A 129 -12.90 7.51 -14.04
C ARG A 129 -11.57 8.20 -14.40
N ASP A 130 -11.21 9.28 -13.70
CA ASP A 130 -9.97 10.00 -13.91
C ASP A 130 -8.81 9.25 -13.25
N ARG A 131 -7.93 8.68 -14.08
CA ARG A 131 -6.76 7.88 -13.67
C ARG A 131 -5.80 8.62 -12.73
N TYR A 132 -5.91 9.95 -12.64
CA TYR A 132 -5.08 10.85 -11.82
C TYR A 132 -5.85 11.57 -10.70
N GLY A 133 -7.14 11.29 -10.47
CA GLY A 133 -7.93 11.89 -9.38
C GLY A 133 -7.35 11.58 -7.99
N GLY A 134 -7.62 12.46 -7.01
CA GLY A 134 -7.28 12.26 -5.60
C GLY A 134 -8.15 11.18 -4.93
N PRO A 135 -8.05 10.96 -3.62
CA PRO A 135 -9.06 10.22 -2.85
C PRO A 135 -10.25 11.14 -2.47
N GLU A 136 -11.44 10.57 -2.31
CA GLU A 136 -12.60 11.25 -1.71
C GLU A 136 -12.71 10.91 -0.21
N THR A 137 -13.61 11.56 0.52
CA THR A 137 -13.91 11.22 1.93
C THR A 137 -15.34 10.68 2.10
N SER A 138 -15.92 10.19 1.01
CA SER A 138 -17.36 9.94 0.86
C SER A 138 -17.77 8.50 1.21
N SER A 139 -16.86 7.52 1.11
CA SER A 139 -17.15 6.14 1.50
C SER A 139 -16.23 5.59 2.60
N CYS A 140 -16.77 4.61 3.29
CA CYS A 140 -16.18 3.88 4.41
C CYS A 140 -15.47 2.60 3.95
N GLU A 141 -14.75 2.61 2.82
CA GLU A 141 -14.18 1.39 2.25
C GLU A 141 -13.32 0.61 3.26
N ALA A 142 -12.58 1.31 4.13
CA ALA A 142 -11.82 0.67 5.22
C ALA A 142 -12.72 0.00 6.27
N LEU A 143 -13.75 0.69 6.77
CA LEU A 143 -14.69 0.12 7.75
C LEU A 143 -15.55 -1.01 7.16
N GLU A 144 -16.00 -0.88 5.91
CA GLU A 144 -16.72 -1.92 5.20
C GLU A 144 -15.85 -3.16 4.98
N THR A 145 -14.60 -2.97 4.57
CA THR A 145 -13.64 -4.06 4.43
C THR A 145 -13.38 -4.74 5.78
N ALA A 146 -13.20 -3.99 6.86
CA ALA A 146 -13.03 -4.53 8.21
C ALA A 146 -14.27 -5.29 8.70
N ALA A 147 -15.48 -4.80 8.41
CA ALA A 147 -16.72 -5.47 8.79
C ALA A 147 -16.96 -6.79 8.03
N VAL A 148 -16.49 -6.89 6.78
CA VAL A 148 -16.66 -8.10 5.95
C VAL A 148 -15.53 -9.11 6.18
N MET A 149 -14.29 -8.64 6.34
CA MET A 149 -13.08 -9.47 6.28
C MET A 149 -12.26 -9.46 7.57
N GLY A 150 -12.42 -8.44 8.41
CA GLY A 150 -11.63 -8.24 9.63
C GLY A 150 -12.27 -8.84 10.87
N THR A 151 -11.64 -8.60 12.01
CA THR A 151 -12.17 -8.99 13.32
C THR A 151 -12.90 -7.80 13.97
N VAL A 152 -13.62 -8.06 15.07
CA VAL A 152 -14.19 -6.99 15.91
C VAL A 152 -13.10 -6.03 16.38
N GLU A 153 -11.89 -6.55 16.62
CA GLU A 153 -10.71 -5.76 16.99
C GLU A 153 -10.29 -4.85 15.83
N THR A 154 -10.24 -5.34 14.59
CA THR A 154 -9.96 -4.52 13.39
C THR A 154 -10.93 -3.34 13.27
N VAL A 155 -12.22 -3.59 13.47
CA VAL A 155 -13.23 -2.52 13.45
C VAL A 155 -12.97 -1.52 14.59
N GLN A 156 -12.67 -2.01 15.80
CA GLN A 156 -12.40 -1.16 16.95
C GLN A 156 -11.14 -0.29 16.75
N MET A 157 -10.09 -0.85 16.15
CA MET A 157 -8.85 -0.12 15.81
C MET A 157 -9.15 1.06 14.87
N LEU A 158 -9.92 0.84 13.82
CA LEU A 158 -10.33 1.90 12.89
C LEU A 158 -11.18 2.98 13.57
N LEU A 159 -12.14 2.59 14.42
CA LEU A 159 -12.98 3.53 15.17
C LEU A 159 -12.14 4.39 16.14
N ASN A 160 -11.18 3.78 16.82
CA ASN A 160 -10.25 4.49 17.70
C ASN A 160 -9.37 5.48 16.92
N ALA A 161 -9.01 5.14 15.68
CA ALA A 161 -8.30 6.02 14.76
C ALA A 161 -9.20 7.11 14.11
N GLY A 162 -10.47 7.22 14.51
CA GLY A 162 -11.36 8.28 14.04
C GLY A 162 -12.13 7.95 12.76
N ALA A 163 -12.27 6.67 12.40
CA ALA A 163 -13.13 6.25 11.31
C ALA A 163 -14.60 6.58 11.61
N LYS A 164 -15.27 7.26 10.68
CA LYS A 164 -16.64 7.75 10.85
C LYS A 164 -17.66 6.72 10.37
N ILE A 165 -18.38 6.12 11.31
CA ILE A 165 -19.47 5.15 11.03
C ILE A 165 -20.52 5.74 10.05
N ALA A 166 -20.75 7.04 10.08
CA ALA A 166 -21.74 7.72 9.23
C ALA A 166 -21.47 7.60 7.72
N ASN A 167 -20.23 7.33 7.30
CA ASN A 167 -19.87 7.13 5.91
C ASN A 167 -20.03 5.65 5.45
N GLY A 168 -20.41 4.74 6.36
CA GLY A 168 -20.65 3.31 6.12
C GLY A 168 -22.04 3.06 5.57
N ALA A 169 -22.13 2.54 4.35
CA ALA A 169 -23.40 2.35 3.66
C ALA A 169 -24.35 1.24 4.19
N PRO A 170 -24.14 0.51 5.32
CA PRO A 170 -25.23 -0.30 5.86
C PRO A 170 -26.29 0.48 6.64
N LEU A 171 -25.99 1.66 7.22
CA LEU A 171 -26.93 2.36 8.11
C LEU A 171 -27.66 3.55 7.47
N TYR A 172 -27.11 4.15 6.40
CA TYR A 172 -27.74 5.31 5.76
C TYR A 172 -29.04 4.96 4.99
N LYS A 173 -29.25 3.69 4.62
CA LYS A 173 -30.43 3.27 3.86
C LYS A 173 -31.71 3.03 4.69
N GLN A 174 -31.65 3.14 6.02
CA GLN A 174 -32.84 3.01 6.89
C GLN A 174 -33.25 4.31 7.60
N ALA A 175 -32.50 5.41 7.44
CA ALA A 175 -32.75 6.67 8.14
C ALA A 175 -33.38 7.77 7.27
N ARG A 176 -34.03 7.44 6.15
CA ARG A 176 -34.99 8.38 5.54
C ARG A 176 -36.35 8.20 6.22
N PRO A 177 -36.81 9.11 7.09
CA PRO A 177 -38.25 9.25 7.24
C PRO A 177 -38.80 9.60 5.86
N HIS A 178 -39.77 8.83 5.38
CA HIS A 178 -40.61 9.27 4.28
C HIS A 178 -41.17 10.65 4.68
N GLY A 179 -40.67 11.71 4.05
CA GLY A 179 -41.23 13.05 4.25
C GLY A 179 -42.72 13.03 3.90
N PRO A 180 -43.57 13.77 4.62
CA PRO A 180 -44.99 13.78 4.34
C PRO A 180 -45.22 14.42 2.97
N GLY A 181 -45.77 13.65 2.04
CA GLY A 181 -46.43 14.14 0.83
C GLY A 181 -47.93 14.12 1.02
#